data_AF-N0E3N3-F1
#
_entry.id   AF-N0E3N3-F1
#
_cell.length_a   1.000
_cell.length_b   1.000
_cell.length_c   1.000
_cell.angle_alpha   90.00
_cell.angle_beta   90.00
_cell.angle_gamma   90.00
#
_symmetry.space_group_name_H-M   'P 1'
#
loop_
_entity.id
_entity.type
_entity.pdbx_description
1 polymer ?
#
loop_
_entity_poly.entity_id
_entity_poly.type
_entity_poly.pdbx_seq_one_letter_code
_entity_poly.pdbx_strand_id
1 'polypeptide(L)'
;MRARIAAAQRDKRVSRLATKLAVTLARRDEALQRWDRRVGDVLVALTRGEHLTLDEAVAWSGITLTKREARRMRQLAESQSGEAPQSDPAE
;
A
#
# COMPACT_ATOMS: atom_id res chain seq x y z
N MET A 1 3.30 -29.46 37.79
CA MET A 1 3.02 -28.00 37.83
C MET A 1 3.98 -27.17 36.96
N ARG A 2 5.32 -27.34 37.04
CA ARG A 2 6.31 -26.55 36.27
C ARG A 2 6.15 -26.60 34.73
N ALA A 3 5.87 -27.77 34.15
CA ALA A 3 5.67 -27.92 32.70
C ALA A 3 4.48 -27.08 32.18
N ARG A 4 3.38 -27.03 32.95
CA ARG A 4 2.18 -26.24 32.59
C ARG A 4 2.47 -24.74 32.65
N ILE A 5 3.26 -24.29 33.63
CA ILE A 5 3.70 -22.89 33.75
C ILE A 5 4.61 -22.51 32.56
N ALA A 6 5.56 -23.38 32.20
CA ALA A 6 6.45 -23.15 31.06
C ALA A 6 5.70 -23.10 29.72
N ALA A 7 4.73 -23.99 29.52
CA ALA A 7 3.83 -23.97 28.36
C ALA A 7 3.03 -22.66 28.29
N ALA A 8 2.38 -22.27 29.40
CA ALA A 8 1.61 -21.02 29.45
C ALA A 8 2.47 -19.77 29.18
N GLN A 9 3.73 -19.75 29.64
CA GLN A 9 4.66 -18.66 29.34
C GLN A 9 5.07 -18.66 27.86
N ARG A 10 5.28 -19.84 27.26
CA ARG A 10 5.55 -19.97 25.82
C ARG A 10 4.37 -19.44 25.01
N ASP A 11 3.15 -19.84 25.34
CA ASP A 11 1.94 -19.41 24.63
C ASP A 11 1.76 -17.90 24.70
N LYS A 12 2.00 -17.29 25.87
CA LYS A 12 2.00 -15.82 26.02
C LYS A 12 3.04 -15.14 25.13
N ARG A 13 4.26 -15.70 25.03
CA ARG A 13 5.30 -15.15 24.14
C ARG A 13 4.92 -15.30 22.67
N VAL A 14 4.40 -16.46 22.27
CA VAL A 14 3.97 -16.74 20.90
C VAL A 14 2.84 -15.80 20.50
N SER A 15 1.82 -15.66 21.34
CA SER A 15 0.69 -14.75 21.11
C SER A 15 1.17 -13.30 20.91
N ARG A 16 2.07 -12.81 21.78
CA ARG A 16 2.64 -11.45 21.64
C ARG A 16 3.40 -11.26 20.33
N LEU A 17 4.20 -12.26 19.94
CA LEU A 17 4.95 -12.22 18.67
C LEU A 17 4.02 -12.26 17.47
N ALA A 18 2.98 -13.09 17.50
CA ALA A 18 1.97 -13.16 16.45
C ALA A 18 1.23 -11.83 16.28
N THR A 19 0.80 -11.20 17.39
CA THR A 19 0.18 -9.86 17.34
C THR A 19 1.15 -8.82 16.77
N LYS A 20 2.41 -8.83 17.20
CA LYS A 20 3.43 -7.91 16.66
C LYS A 20 3.63 -8.11 15.15
N LEU A 21 3.67 -9.37 14.69
CA LEU A 21 3.80 -9.69 13.28
C LEU A 21 2.60 -9.18 12.48
N ALA A 22 1.37 -9.44 12.95
CA ALA A 22 0.15 -8.97 12.29
C ALA A 22 0.11 -7.44 12.15
N VAL A 23 0.42 -6.70 13.22
CA VAL A 23 0.49 -5.23 13.19
C VAL A 23 1.58 -4.74 12.24
N THR A 24 2.74 -5.41 12.22
CA THR A 24 3.85 -5.04 11.33
C THR A 24 3.47 -5.23 9.87
N LEU A 25 2.79 -6.34 9.53
CA LEU A 25 2.28 -6.59 8.19
C LEU A 25 1.22 -5.56 7.79
N ALA A 26 0.26 -5.27 8.66
CA ALA A 26 -0.76 -4.25 8.40
C ALA A 26 -0.12 -2.88 8.09
N ARG A 27 0.84 -2.43 8.89
CA ARG A 27 1.57 -1.17 8.66
C ARG A 27 2.36 -1.16 7.36
N ARG A 28 2.97 -2.30 7.01
CA ARG A 28 3.68 -2.45 5.73
C ARG A 28 2.69 -2.31 4.59
N ASP A 29 1.55 -2.99 4.66
CA ASP A 29 0.56 -3.00 3.60
C ASP A 29 -0.09 -1.61 3.44
N GLU A 30 -0.33 -0.88 4.54
CA GLU A 30 -0.73 0.53 4.49
C GLU A 30 0.33 1.41 3.81
N ALA A 31 1.61 1.20 4.11
CA ALA A 31 2.70 1.94 3.48
C ALA A 31 2.79 1.65 1.98
N LEU A 32 2.70 0.38 1.58
CA LEU A 32 2.65 -0.02 0.18
C LEU A 32 1.45 0.62 -0.52
N GLN A 33 0.27 0.60 0.08
CA GLN A 33 -0.91 1.26 -0.48
C GLN A 33 -0.73 2.78 -0.64
N ARG A 34 -0.03 3.45 0.28
CA ARG A 34 0.28 4.89 0.13
C ARG A 34 1.21 5.13 -1.07
N TRP A 35 2.20 4.26 -1.28
CA TRP A 35 3.10 4.38 -2.42
C TRP A 35 2.43 4.02 -3.74
N ASP A 36 1.63 2.95 -3.79
CA ASP A 36 0.83 2.56 -4.96
C ASP A 36 -0.07 3.73 -5.43
N ARG A 37 -0.64 4.48 -4.48
CA ARG A 37 -1.44 5.67 -4.77
C ARG A 37 -0.63 6.78 -5.39
N ARG A 38 0.53 7.12 -4.81
CA ARG A 38 1.45 8.13 -5.36
C ARG A 38 1.93 7.77 -6.76
N VAL A 39 2.20 6.49 -7.02
CA VAL A 39 2.52 6.00 -8.36
C VAL A 39 1.32 6.20 -9.29
N GLY A 40 0.11 5.87 -8.82
CA GLY A 40 -1.14 6.15 -9.52
C GLY A 40 -1.31 7.62 -9.91
N ASP A 41 -1.04 8.55 -9.00
CA ASP A 41 -1.12 9.99 -9.26
C ASP A 41 -0.17 10.42 -10.38
N VAL A 42 1.06 9.90 -10.37
CA VAL A 42 2.04 10.15 -11.45
C VAL A 42 1.55 9.56 -12.78
N LEU A 43 0.98 8.35 -12.79
CA LEU A 43 0.40 7.75 -13.99
C LEU A 43 -0.80 8.57 -14.52
N VAL A 44 -1.62 9.14 -13.63
CA VAL A 44 -2.70 10.05 -14.03
C VAL A 44 -2.12 11.32 -14.65
N ALA A 45 -1.09 11.93 -14.06
CA ALA A 45 -0.44 13.12 -14.60
C ALA A 45 0.15 12.85 -15.99
N LEU A 46 0.88 11.74 -16.17
CA LEU A 46 1.44 11.35 -17.47
C LEU A 46 0.36 11.09 -18.52
N THR A 47 -0.75 10.46 -18.15
CA THR A 47 -1.79 10.09 -19.13
C THR A 47 -2.79 11.21 -19.43
N ARG A 48 -3.12 12.06 -18.45
CA ARG A 48 -4.08 13.15 -18.62
C ARG A 48 -3.42 14.49 -18.94
N GLY A 49 -2.27 14.79 -18.34
CA GLY A 49 -1.54 16.04 -18.55
C GLY A 49 -0.69 15.99 -19.81
N GLU A 50 0.08 14.92 -19.99
CA GLU A 50 0.99 14.74 -21.13
C GLU A 50 0.39 13.91 -22.28
N HIS A 51 -0.88 13.51 -22.16
CA HIS A 51 -1.63 12.73 -23.16
C HIS A 51 -0.97 11.41 -23.58
N LEU A 52 -0.08 10.86 -22.74
CA LEU A 52 0.54 9.56 -23.00
C LEU A 52 -0.47 8.43 -22.80
N THR A 53 -0.34 7.38 -23.59
CA THR A 53 -0.97 6.10 -23.25
C THR A 53 -0.30 5.51 -22.02
N LEU A 54 -1.02 4.63 -21.31
CA LEU A 54 -0.47 3.96 -20.13
C LEU A 54 0.79 3.14 -20.46
N ASP A 55 0.84 2.55 -21.67
CA ASP A 55 1.98 1.77 -22.13
C ASP A 55 3.19 2.68 -22.40
N GLU A 56 2.99 3.85 -23.00
CA GLU A 56 4.05 4.84 -23.20
C GLU A 56 4.57 5.38 -21.87
N ALA A 57 3.69 5.70 -20.92
CA ALA A 57 4.08 6.15 -19.60
C ALA A 57 4.96 5.13 -18.86
N VAL A 58 4.62 3.84 -18.95
CA VAL A 58 5.42 2.75 -18.38
C VAL A 58 6.75 2.60 -19.13
N ALA A 59 6.74 2.63 -20.46
CA ALA A 59 7.94 2.51 -21.28
C ALA A 59 8.96 3.64 -21.00
N TRP A 60 8.48 4.89 -20.91
CA TRP A 60 9.32 6.06 -20.59
C TRP A 60 9.92 6.01 -19.19
N SER A 61 9.23 5.41 -18.22
CA SER A 61 9.73 5.31 -16.85
C SER A 61 10.93 4.37 -16.72
N GLY A 62 11.12 3.43 -17.64
CA GLY A 62 12.13 2.37 -17.54
C GLY A 62 11.90 1.40 -16.36
N ILE A 63 10.74 1.48 -15.69
CA ILE A 63 10.40 0.65 -14.53
C ILE A 63 9.74 -0.64 -15.02
N THR A 64 10.08 -1.77 -14.38
CA THR A 64 9.42 -3.05 -14.59
C THR A 64 8.06 -3.08 -13.91
N LEU A 65 7.11 -2.29 -14.41
CA LEU A 65 5.73 -2.23 -13.94
C LEU A 65 4.86 -2.98 -14.94
N THR A 66 4.13 -4.00 -14.48
CA THR A 66 3.22 -4.68 -15.41
C THR A 66 2.06 -3.75 -15.77
N LYS A 67 1.54 -3.88 -16.99
CA LYS A 67 0.38 -3.10 -17.44
C LYS A 67 -0.82 -3.21 -16.50
N ARG A 68 -1.00 -4.38 -15.87
CA ARG A 68 -2.06 -4.65 -14.89
C ARG A 68 -1.85 -3.85 -13.60
N GLU A 69 -0.63 -3.80 -13.09
CA GLU A 69 -0.29 -3.02 -11.89
C GLU A 69 -0.44 -1.52 -12.14
N ALA A 70 0.08 -1.03 -13.28
CA ALA A 70 -0.04 0.37 -13.67
C ALA A 70 -1.51 0.80 -13.77
N ARG A 71 -2.35 -0.05 -14.38
CA ARG A 71 -3.79 0.19 -14.47
C ARG A 71 -4.45 0.21 -13.10
N ARG A 72 -4.11 -0.73 -12.22
CA ARG A 72 -4.64 -0.80 -10.85
C ARG A 72 -4.29 0.46 -10.06
N MET A 73 -3.02 0.89 -10.10
CA MET A 73 -2.56 2.08 -9.39
C MET A 73 -3.24 3.35 -9.91
N ARG A 74 -3.37 3.49 -11.24
CA ARG A 74 -4.12 4.61 -11.85
C ARG A 74 -5.57 4.63 -11.39
N GLN A 75 -6.24 3.48 -11.40
CA GLN A 75 -7.63 3.38 -10.93
C GLN A 75 -7.77 3.71 -9.44
N LEU A 76 -6.81 3.33 -8.60
CA LEU A 76 -6.81 3.69 -7.17
C LEU A 76 -6.72 5.21 -6.97
N ALA A 77 -5.87 5.91 -7.73
CA ALA A 77 -5.77 7.37 -7.70
C ALA A 77 -7.06 8.06 -8.21
N GLU A 78 -7.60 7.56 -9.31
CA GLU A 78 -8.84 8.10 -9.91
C GLU A 78 -10.06 7.90 -9.01
N SER A 79 -10.16 6.75 -8.34
CA SER A 79 -11.31 6.43 -7.46
C SER A 79 -11.33 7.29 -6.19
N GLN A 80 -10.16 7.67 -5.68
CA GLN A 80 -10.08 8.58 -4.52
C GLN A 80 -10.27 10.04 -4.91
N SER A 81 -9.98 10.44 -6.15
CA SER A 81 -10.26 11.82 -6.60
C SER A 81 -11.76 12.14 -6.66
N GLY A 82 -12.63 11.13 -6.63
CA GLY A 82 -14.08 11.27 -6.46
C GLY A 82 -14.54 11.35 -5.00
N GLU A 83 -13.68 11.00 -4.05
CA GLU A 83 -13.88 11.20 -2.62
C GLU A 83 -13.17 12.51 -2.26
N ALA A 84 -13.93 13.60 -2.09
CA ALA A 84 -13.37 14.91 -1.75
C ALA A 84 -12.32 14.77 -0.62
N PRO A 85 -11.17 15.47 -0.70
CA PRO A 85 -10.12 15.32 0.29
C PRO A 85 -10.68 15.66 1.67
N GLN A 86 -10.80 14.66 2.54
CA GLN A 86 -10.90 14.89 3.96
C GLN A 86 -9.65 15.66 4.33
N SER A 87 -9.86 16.95 4.58
CA SER A 87 -8.89 17.86 5.11
C SER A 87 -8.46 17.28 6.45
N ASP A 88 -7.21 16.82 6.53
CA ASP A 88 -6.58 16.64 7.83
C ASP A 88 -6.64 18.01 8.53
N PRO A 89 -7.21 18.11 9.74
CA PRO A 89 -7.11 19.35 10.50
C PRO A 89 -5.65 19.50 10.89
N ALA A 90 -5.09 20.67 10.58
CA ALA A 90 -3.84 21.12 11.16
C ALA A 90 -4.05 21.28 12.68
N GLU A 91 -3.33 20.48 13.48
CA GLU A 91 -2.53 20.87 14.67
C GLU A 91 -1.99 19.63 15.41
#